data_AF-A0A2D8IT04-F1
#
_entry.id   AF-A0A2D8IT04-F1
#
_cell.length_a   1.000
_cell.length_b   1.000
_cell.length_c   1.000
_cell.angle_alpha   90.00
_cell.angle_beta   90.00
_cell.angle_gamma   90.00
#
_symmetry.space_group_name_H-M   'P 1'
#
loop_
_entity.id
_entity.type
_entity.pdbx_description
1 polymer ?
#
loop_
_entity_poly.entity_id
_entity_poly.type
_entity_poly.pdbx_seq_one_letter_code
_entity_poly.pdbx_strand_id
1 'polypeptide(L)'
;MTTPRTTRPPVEELSRRYRAISPPDSSVAMGFSARLNLLWDLAGVVPGQLDGRVLAILALNPEWRETDIRRWLQQDVLPARPVLRSMVHFLVAELGEEHDPLRWEAFLVYGAPIVSSPLEHLLYRADSGRREIAARIIARLTERFRIPPSSYDAAALFQHCLRLMQQFNIYEWQDFQAGHLELFHNLLFAPAQTAAPGGGERPADTPWLPDEKAGFPLPSGGPGENTVGPGKE
;
A
#
# COMPACT_ATOMS: atom_id res chain seq x y z
N MET A 1 22.44 40.86 30.63
CA MET A 1 21.97 41.23 29.28
C MET A 1 20.66 40.49 29.05
N THR A 2 19.54 41.21 29.09
CA THR A 2 18.19 40.64 29.07
C THR A 2 17.59 40.90 27.69
N THR A 3 17.29 39.85 26.93
CA THR A 3 16.64 39.96 25.62
C THR A 3 15.23 40.55 25.77
N PRO A 4 14.80 41.50 24.92
CA PRO A 4 13.46 42.06 25.01
C PRO A 4 12.42 41.02 24.56
N ARG A 5 11.35 40.88 25.36
CA ARG A 5 10.10 40.19 25.00
C ARG A 5 9.58 40.78 23.69
N THR A 6 9.38 39.94 22.68
CA THR A 6 8.73 40.30 21.41
C THR A 6 7.35 40.88 21.70
N THR A 7 7.21 42.21 21.68
CA THR A 7 5.91 42.88 21.84
C THR A 7 5.06 42.53 20.64
N ARG A 8 3.91 41.88 20.87
CA ARG A 8 2.97 41.53 19.80
C ARG A 8 2.55 42.80 19.06
N PRO A 9 2.61 42.85 17.72
CA PRO A 9 2.24 44.04 16.97
C PRO A 9 0.76 44.40 17.20
N PRO A 10 0.40 45.69 17.10
CA PRO A 10 -0.98 46.15 17.26
C PRO A 10 -1.91 45.56 16.19
N VAL A 11 -3.20 45.46 16.52
CA VAL A 11 -4.21 44.77 15.68
C VAL A 11 -4.34 45.42 14.30
N GLU A 12 -4.17 46.73 14.21
CA GLU A 12 -4.23 47.50 12.96
C GLU A 12 -3.08 47.11 12.01
N GLU A 13 -1.90 46.87 12.57
CA GLU A 13 -0.74 46.40 11.82
C GLU A 13 -0.94 44.95 11.35
N LEU A 14 -1.52 44.09 12.19
CA LEU A 14 -1.91 42.73 11.81
C LEU A 14 -2.98 42.71 10.72
N SER A 15 -3.98 43.59 10.80
CA SER A 15 -5.05 43.71 9.79
C SER A 15 -4.50 44.17 8.44
N ARG A 16 -3.58 45.15 8.44
CA ARG A 16 -2.90 45.61 7.24
C ARG A 16 -2.07 44.50 6.60
N ARG A 17 -1.29 43.78 7.40
CA ARG A 17 -0.50 42.62 6.93
C ARG A 17 -1.38 41.54 6.34
N TYR A 18 -2.49 41.19 7.01
CA TYR A 18 -3.43 40.19 6.51
C TYR A 18 -4.01 40.58 5.15
N ARG A 19 -4.44 41.84 4.98
CA ARG A 19 -4.96 42.34 3.69
C ARG A 19 -3.89 42.41 2.59
N ALA A 20 -2.62 42.54 2.96
CA ALA A 20 -1.50 42.57 2.02
C ALA A 20 -1.04 41.16 1.59
N ILE A 21 -1.48 40.10 2.27
CA ILE A 21 -1.26 38.73 1.83
C ILE A 21 -2.20 38.48 0.64
N SER A 22 -1.66 38.57 -0.56
CA SER A 22 -2.26 37.90 -1.70
C SER A 22 -1.76 36.47 -1.66
N PRO A 23 -2.60 35.47 -1.32
CA PRO A 23 -2.16 34.10 -1.45
C PRO A 23 -1.74 33.89 -2.91
N PRO A 24 -0.62 33.20 -3.16
CA PRO A 24 -0.29 32.84 -4.54
C PRO A 24 -1.47 32.05 -5.11
N ASP A 25 -1.84 32.35 -6.36
CA ASP A 25 -2.64 31.47 -7.22
C ASP A 25 -1.82 30.19 -7.41
N SER A 26 -1.82 29.36 -6.38
CA SER A 26 -0.93 28.23 -6.31
C SER A 26 -1.52 27.12 -7.15
N SER A 27 -0.62 26.31 -7.69
CA SER A 27 -0.84 25.04 -8.38
C SER A 27 -1.54 23.97 -7.51
N VAL A 28 -2.45 24.38 -6.62
CA VAL A 28 -3.20 23.57 -5.67
C VAL A 28 -3.86 22.42 -6.41
N ALA A 29 -4.38 22.65 -7.61
CA ALA A 29 -5.08 21.61 -8.33
C ALA A 29 -4.18 20.67 -9.14
N MET A 30 -2.85 20.86 -9.21
CA MET A 30 -2.00 19.98 -10.04
C MET A 30 -2.09 18.51 -9.58
N GLY A 31 -2.48 17.63 -10.50
CA GLY A 31 -2.76 16.22 -10.24
C GLY A 31 -4.06 15.95 -9.47
N PHE A 32 -4.93 16.93 -9.28
CA PHE A 32 -6.25 16.77 -8.66
C PHE A 32 -7.07 15.74 -9.43
N SER A 33 -7.13 15.85 -10.75
CA SER A 33 -7.86 14.93 -11.62
C SER A 33 -7.37 13.51 -11.44
N ALA A 34 -6.05 13.28 -11.38
CA ALA A 34 -5.49 11.95 -11.15
C ALA A 34 -5.92 11.37 -9.80
N ARG A 35 -5.85 12.18 -8.73
CA ARG A 35 -6.25 11.74 -7.38
C ARG A 35 -7.76 11.52 -7.26
N LEU A 36 -8.57 12.34 -7.93
CA LEU A 36 -10.02 12.18 -7.97
C LEU A 36 -10.40 10.89 -8.72
N ASN A 37 -9.79 10.65 -9.88
CA ASN A 37 -9.99 9.42 -10.64
C ASN A 37 -9.62 8.18 -9.80
N LEU A 38 -8.49 8.21 -9.08
CA LEU A 38 -8.11 7.16 -8.14
C LEU A 38 -9.19 6.90 -7.08
N LEU A 39 -9.78 7.96 -6.49
CA LEU A 39 -10.84 7.78 -5.49
C LEU A 39 -12.10 7.15 -6.11
N TRP A 40 -12.48 7.54 -7.34
CA TRP A 40 -13.58 6.89 -8.08
C TRP A 40 -13.29 5.41 -8.36
N ASP A 41 -12.06 5.08 -8.75
CA ASP A 41 -11.62 3.71 -9.01
C ASP A 41 -11.67 2.86 -7.72
N LEU A 42 -11.20 3.41 -6.61
CA LEU A 42 -11.21 2.73 -5.31
C LEU A 42 -12.63 2.50 -4.77
N ALA A 43 -13.52 3.47 -4.95
CA ALA A 43 -14.91 3.36 -4.53
C ALA A 43 -15.68 2.32 -5.37
N GLY A 44 -15.23 2.01 -6.59
CA GLY A 44 -15.85 1.00 -7.46
C GLY A 44 -17.27 1.36 -7.95
N VAL A 45 -17.72 2.59 -7.73
CA VAL A 45 -19.10 3.05 -8.04
C VAL A 45 -19.30 3.46 -9.50
N VAL A 46 -18.23 3.65 -10.27
CA VAL A 46 -18.27 4.07 -11.67
C VAL A 46 -17.27 3.28 -12.53
N PRO A 47 -17.48 3.17 -13.86
CA PRO A 47 -16.55 2.49 -14.75
C PRO A 47 -15.14 3.12 -14.77
N GLY A 48 -14.14 2.29 -15.12
CA GLY A 48 -12.73 2.71 -15.27
C GLY A 48 -12.47 3.59 -16.50
N GLN A 49 -13.27 3.45 -17.56
CA GLN A 49 -13.10 4.22 -18.80
C GLN A 49 -13.71 5.62 -18.67
N LEU A 50 -12.99 6.65 -19.13
CA LEU A 50 -13.35 8.06 -18.92
C LEU A 50 -14.75 8.44 -19.45
N ASP A 51 -15.09 8.09 -20.69
CA ASP A 51 -16.42 8.47 -21.22
C ASP A 51 -17.55 7.73 -20.50
N GLY A 52 -17.35 6.46 -20.15
CA GLY A 52 -18.28 5.71 -19.31
C GLY A 52 -18.40 6.29 -17.89
N ARG A 53 -17.29 6.79 -17.33
CA ARG A 53 -17.23 7.44 -16.03
C ARG A 53 -18.01 8.76 -16.01
N VAL A 54 -17.83 9.62 -17.01
CA VAL A 54 -18.55 10.89 -17.09
C VAL A 54 -20.06 10.65 -17.11
N LEU A 55 -20.53 9.69 -17.92
CA LEU A 55 -21.94 9.33 -17.99
C LEU A 55 -22.46 8.73 -16.68
N ALA A 56 -21.67 7.86 -16.03
CA ALA A 56 -22.03 7.27 -14.75
C ALA A 56 -22.13 8.33 -13.64
N ILE A 57 -21.21 9.29 -13.61
CA ILE A 57 -21.23 10.40 -12.64
C ILE A 57 -22.44 11.31 -12.86
N LEU A 58 -22.79 11.60 -14.12
CA LEU A 58 -24.02 12.33 -14.46
C LEU A 58 -25.29 11.58 -14.00
N ALA A 59 -25.29 10.25 -14.08
CA ALA A 59 -26.40 9.44 -13.60
C ALA A 59 -26.53 9.47 -12.06
N LEU A 60 -25.41 9.60 -11.34
CA LEU A 60 -25.41 9.76 -9.87
C LEU A 60 -25.98 11.12 -9.44
N ASN A 61 -25.64 12.19 -10.17
CA ASN A 61 -26.18 13.52 -9.90
C ASN A 61 -26.47 14.28 -11.21
N PRO A 62 -27.76 14.33 -11.64
CA PRO A 62 -28.15 14.97 -12.89
C PRO A 62 -28.08 16.51 -12.85
N GLU A 63 -27.87 17.12 -11.68
CA GLU A 63 -27.70 18.57 -11.56
C GLU A 63 -26.29 19.03 -11.97
N TRP A 64 -25.32 18.11 -12.03
CA TRP A 64 -23.98 18.41 -12.49
C TRP A 64 -23.93 18.53 -14.01
N ARG A 65 -23.10 19.46 -14.49
CA ARG A 65 -22.89 19.64 -15.92
C ARG A 65 -21.77 18.75 -16.40
N GLU A 66 -21.96 18.13 -17.56
CA GLU A 66 -20.94 17.27 -18.20
C GLU A 66 -19.60 18.00 -18.36
N THR A 67 -19.65 19.27 -18.76
CA THR A 67 -18.46 20.11 -18.97
C THR A 67 -17.66 20.30 -17.67
N ASP A 68 -18.34 20.48 -16.55
CA ASP A 68 -17.70 20.64 -15.24
C ASP A 68 -17.07 19.31 -14.80
N ILE A 69 -17.78 18.19 -14.97
CA ILE A 69 -17.24 16.86 -14.67
C ILE A 69 -15.98 16.57 -15.48
N ARG A 70 -15.99 16.83 -16.79
CA ARG A 70 -14.81 16.63 -17.65
C ARG A 70 -13.62 17.48 -17.17
N ARG A 71 -13.87 18.73 -16.76
CA ARG A 71 -12.84 19.60 -16.19
C ARG A 71 -12.27 19.02 -14.89
N TRP A 72 -13.10 18.48 -14.01
CA TRP A 72 -12.65 17.86 -12.76
C TRP A 72 -11.82 16.60 -13.01
N LEU A 73 -12.19 15.78 -13.99
CA LEU A 73 -11.55 14.49 -14.28
C LEU A 73 -10.33 14.59 -15.20
N GLN A 74 -10.15 15.67 -15.96
CA GLN A 74 -9.11 15.76 -16.99
C GLN A 74 -8.25 17.02 -16.94
N GLN A 75 -8.74 18.12 -16.36
CA GLN A 75 -8.11 19.44 -16.49
C GLN A 75 -7.59 20.00 -15.17
N ASP A 76 -7.54 19.18 -14.11
CA ASP A 76 -7.12 19.60 -12.78
C ASP A 76 -7.91 20.83 -12.31
N VAL A 77 -9.21 20.88 -12.59
CA VAL A 77 -10.08 21.97 -12.10
C VAL A 77 -10.80 21.49 -10.86
N LEU A 78 -10.69 22.26 -9.78
CA LEU A 78 -11.40 21.94 -8.54
C LEU A 78 -12.89 22.27 -8.66
N PRO A 79 -13.79 21.36 -8.24
CA PRO A 79 -15.18 21.71 -8.02
C PRO A 79 -15.33 22.75 -6.91
N ALA A 80 -16.49 23.40 -6.85
CA ALA A 80 -16.84 24.24 -5.71
C ALA A 80 -16.73 23.42 -4.41
N ARG A 81 -16.23 24.04 -3.33
CA ARG A 81 -16.02 23.38 -2.03
C ARG A 81 -17.20 22.54 -1.52
N PRO A 82 -18.47 23.00 -1.55
CA PRO A 82 -19.58 22.16 -1.12
C PRO A 82 -19.76 20.92 -2.00
N VAL A 83 -19.57 21.05 -3.31
CA VAL A 83 -19.66 19.92 -4.26
C VAL A 83 -18.56 18.91 -3.99
N LEU A 84 -17.31 19.38 -3.82
CA LEU A 84 -16.18 18.52 -3.48
C LEU A 84 -16.45 17.74 -2.18
N ARG A 85 -16.91 18.43 -1.14
CA ARG A 85 -17.13 17.83 0.17
C ARG A 85 -18.17 16.74 0.14
N SER A 86 -19.31 16.99 -0.49
CA SER A 86 -20.38 15.99 -0.64
C SER A 86 -19.93 14.80 -1.46
N MET A 87 -19.22 15.04 -2.57
CA MET A 87 -18.67 13.99 -3.42
C MET A 87 -17.67 13.11 -2.65
N VAL A 88 -16.75 13.71 -1.89
CA VAL A 88 -15.78 12.97 -1.09
C VAL A 88 -16.47 12.17 0.02
N HIS A 89 -17.43 12.75 0.73
CA HIS A 89 -18.16 12.02 1.78
C HIS A 89 -18.88 10.80 1.21
N PHE A 90 -19.55 10.96 0.08
CA PHE A 90 -20.19 9.84 -0.62
C PHE A 90 -19.18 8.76 -0.99
N LEU A 91 -18.10 9.12 -1.69
CA LEU A 91 -17.12 8.12 -2.13
C LEU A 91 -16.44 7.42 -0.97
N VAL A 92 -16.04 8.16 0.05
CA VAL A 92 -15.36 7.59 1.22
C VAL A 92 -16.26 6.65 2.01
N ALA A 93 -17.57 6.92 2.06
CA ALA A 93 -18.52 5.99 2.67
C ALA A 93 -18.53 4.61 2.00
N GLU A 94 -18.31 4.55 0.68
CA GLU A 94 -18.23 3.29 -0.08
C GLU A 94 -16.91 2.53 0.16
N LEU A 95 -15.85 3.20 0.61
CA LEU A 95 -14.56 2.56 0.93
C LEU A 95 -14.56 1.91 2.33
N GLY A 96 -15.46 2.34 3.23
CA GLY A 96 -15.62 1.82 4.59
C GLY A 96 -15.12 2.75 5.70
N GLU A 97 -15.47 2.40 6.95
CA GLU A 97 -15.31 3.22 8.17
C GLU A 97 -13.86 3.61 8.52
N GLU A 98 -12.87 2.90 7.98
CA GLU A 98 -11.44 3.17 8.22
C GLU A 98 -10.93 4.45 7.54
N HIS A 99 -11.70 5.00 6.58
CA HIS A 99 -11.31 6.15 5.79
C HIS A 99 -11.91 7.45 6.33
N ASP A 100 -11.06 8.45 6.54
CA ASP A 100 -11.47 9.80 6.97
C ASP A 100 -11.80 10.71 5.76
N PRO A 101 -13.05 11.19 5.62
CA PRO A 101 -13.45 12.09 4.54
C PRO A 101 -12.68 13.41 4.51
N LEU A 102 -12.33 13.97 5.68
CA LEU A 102 -11.63 15.25 5.77
C LEU A 102 -10.20 15.11 5.24
N ARG A 103 -9.54 13.99 5.58
CA ARG A 103 -8.20 13.68 5.09
C ARG A 103 -8.19 13.43 3.58
N TRP A 104 -9.21 12.75 3.05
CA TRP A 104 -9.38 12.57 1.60
C TRP A 104 -9.61 13.91 0.88
N GLU A 105 -10.48 14.78 1.40
CA GLU A 105 -10.70 16.12 0.82
C GLU A 105 -9.39 16.91 0.75
N ALA A 106 -8.60 16.89 1.85
CA ALA A 106 -7.31 17.56 1.90
C ALA A 106 -6.28 16.94 0.94
N PHE A 107 -6.22 15.61 0.84
CA PHE A 107 -5.32 14.92 -0.09
C PHE A 107 -5.64 15.23 -1.55
N LEU A 108 -6.92 15.27 -1.93
CA LEU A 108 -7.33 15.64 -3.29
C LEU A 108 -6.85 17.04 -3.65
N VAL A 109 -7.03 17.99 -2.72
CA VAL A 109 -6.74 19.41 -2.93
C VAL A 109 -5.26 19.73 -2.85
N TYR A 110 -4.49 19.12 -1.96
CA TYR A 110 -3.10 19.53 -1.71
C TYR A 110 -2.06 18.50 -2.15
N GLY A 111 -2.48 17.24 -2.35
CA GLY A 111 -1.61 16.15 -2.77
C GLY A 111 -0.58 15.71 -1.72
N ALA A 112 0.21 14.71 -2.11
CA ALA A 112 1.25 14.08 -1.29
C ALA A 112 2.30 15.05 -0.66
N PRO A 113 2.71 16.16 -1.30
CA PRO A 113 3.70 17.07 -0.72
C PRO A 113 3.23 17.77 0.57
N ILE A 114 1.92 17.88 0.77
CA ILE A 114 1.31 18.57 1.91
C ILE A 114 0.55 17.58 2.80
N VAL A 115 -0.13 16.60 2.19
CA VAL A 115 -0.95 15.60 2.90
C VAL A 115 -0.52 14.22 2.44
N SER A 116 0.02 13.40 3.35
CA SER A 116 0.36 12.00 3.06
C SER A 116 -0.84 11.23 2.53
N SER A 117 -0.59 10.32 1.59
CA SER A 117 -1.66 9.55 0.94
C SER A 117 -2.53 8.81 1.96
N PRO A 118 -3.86 8.92 1.91
CA PRO A 118 -4.76 8.16 2.77
C PRO A 118 -4.55 6.64 2.64
N LEU A 119 -4.06 6.19 1.48
CA LEU A 119 -3.74 4.78 1.22
C LEU A 119 -2.50 4.30 1.99
N GLU A 120 -1.51 5.17 2.22
CA GLU A 120 -0.33 4.82 3.02
C GLU A 120 -0.73 4.46 4.45
N HIS A 121 -1.78 5.10 4.99
CA HIS A 121 -2.25 4.79 6.34
C HIS A 121 -2.89 3.40 6.44
N LEU A 122 -3.53 2.92 5.37
CA LEU A 122 -4.14 1.58 5.32
C LEU A 122 -3.08 0.51 5.09
N LEU A 123 -2.11 0.78 4.20
CA LEU A 123 -0.93 -0.07 4.04
C LEU A 123 -0.16 -0.15 5.36
N TYR A 124 -0.02 0.97 6.07
CA TYR A 124 0.65 1.02 7.37
C TYR A 124 -0.18 0.38 8.49
N ARG A 125 -1.51 0.49 8.53
CA ARG A 125 -2.37 -0.22 9.51
C ARG A 125 -2.39 -1.73 9.26
N ALA A 126 -2.51 -2.15 8.00
CA ALA A 126 -2.38 -3.56 7.62
C ALA A 126 -0.99 -4.11 7.94
N ASP A 127 0.06 -3.27 7.85
CA ASP A 127 1.39 -3.58 8.37
C ASP A 127 1.45 -3.51 9.90
N SER A 128 0.71 -2.64 10.57
CA SER A 128 0.77 -2.44 12.03
C SER A 128 0.34 -3.70 12.76
N GLY A 129 -0.79 -4.30 12.37
CA GLY A 129 -1.24 -5.58 12.92
C GLY A 129 -0.24 -6.71 12.65
N ARG A 130 0.28 -6.82 11.42
CA ARG A 130 1.30 -7.82 11.08
C ARG A 130 2.61 -7.63 11.83
N ARG A 131 3.03 -6.38 12.04
CA ARG A 131 4.23 -6.01 12.80
C ARG A 131 4.06 -6.29 14.29
N GLU A 132 2.88 -6.06 14.84
CA GLU A 132 2.54 -6.41 16.22
C GLU A 132 2.56 -7.93 16.42
N ILE A 133 1.96 -8.68 15.51
CA ILE A 133 2.01 -10.15 15.49
C ILE A 133 3.47 -10.62 15.37
N ALA A 134 4.25 -10.08 14.44
CA ALA A 134 5.66 -10.42 14.27
C ALA A 134 6.48 -10.16 15.54
N ALA A 135 6.30 -8.99 16.17
CA ALA A 135 6.96 -8.66 17.44
C ALA A 135 6.58 -9.66 18.54
N ARG A 136 5.31 -10.04 18.61
CA ARG A 136 4.81 -11.01 19.59
C ARG A 136 5.34 -12.43 19.33
N ILE A 137 5.45 -12.86 18.07
CA ILE A 137 6.08 -14.13 17.69
C ILE A 137 7.55 -14.13 18.11
N ILE A 138 8.31 -13.08 17.78
CA ILE A 138 9.73 -12.98 18.12
C ILE A 138 9.94 -12.95 19.65
N ALA A 139 9.12 -12.19 20.38
CA ALA A 139 9.17 -12.18 21.85
C ALA A 139 8.91 -13.58 22.44
N ARG A 140 7.89 -14.28 21.92
CA ARG A 140 7.57 -15.64 22.35
C ARG A 140 8.70 -16.63 22.06
N LEU A 141 9.36 -16.52 20.91
CA LEU A 141 10.50 -17.36 20.52
C LEU A 141 11.72 -17.09 21.39
N THR A 142 12.10 -15.82 21.52
CA THR A 142 13.29 -15.42 22.30
C THR A 142 13.14 -15.77 23.79
N GLU A 143 11.94 -15.65 24.35
CA GLU A 143 11.61 -16.10 25.71
C GLU A 143 11.67 -17.63 25.84
N ARG A 144 11.02 -18.37 24.92
CA ARG A 144 10.92 -19.84 24.97
C ARG A 144 12.26 -20.53 24.79
N PHE A 145 13.06 -20.06 23.84
CA PHE A 145 14.37 -20.63 23.50
C PHE A 145 15.54 -19.92 24.19
N ARG A 146 15.25 -18.95 25.08
CA ARG A 146 16.23 -18.14 25.83
C ARG A 146 17.32 -17.53 24.95
N ILE A 147 16.91 -16.91 23.84
CA ILE A 147 17.81 -16.28 22.87
C ILE A 147 18.13 -14.86 23.35
N PRO A 148 19.41 -14.51 23.58
CA PRO A 148 19.78 -13.17 24.05
C PRO A 148 19.61 -12.11 22.95
N PRO A 149 19.22 -10.86 23.27
CA PRO A 149 19.03 -9.80 22.27
C PRO A 149 20.28 -9.45 21.45
N SER A 150 21.48 -9.78 21.97
CA SER A 150 22.75 -9.53 21.30
C SER A 150 23.12 -10.58 20.25
N SER A 151 22.38 -11.69 20.13
CA SER A 151 22.72 -12.78 19.20
C SER A 151 22.07 -12.66 17.82
N TYR A 152 21.26 -11.63 17.59
CA TYR A 152 20.57 -11.42 16.32
C TYR A 152 20.47 -9.94 15.98
N ASP A 153 20.41 -9.62 14.69
CA ASP A 153 20.01 -8.28 14.24
C ASP A 153 18.49 -8.19 14.25
N ALA A 154 17.94 -7.37 15.16
CA ALA A 154 16.51 -7.18 15.31
C ALA A 154 15.83 -6.72 14.02
N ALA A 155 16.46 -5.85 13.23
CA ALA A 155 15.86 -5.36 11.99
C ALA A 155 15.79 -6.46 10.93
N ALA A 156 16.89 -7.19 10.71
CA ALA A 156 16.94 -8.30 9.77
C ALA A 156 16.00 -9.45 10.17
N LEU A 157 15.99 -9.81 11.45
CA LEU A 157 15.12 -10.84 12.03
C LEU A 157 13.64 -10.49 11.82
N PHE A 158 13.27 -9.24 12.11
CA PHE A 158 11.90 -8.77 11.98
C PHE A 158 11.41 -8.81 10.54
N GLN A 159 12.24 -8.37 9.59
CA GLN A 159 11.95 -8.49 8.16
C GLN A 159 11.83 -9.94 7.70
N HIS A 160 12.65 -10.85 8.25
CA HIS A 160 12.54 -12.27 7.95
C HIS A 160 11.26 -12.88 8.51
N CYS A 161 10.86 -12.50 9.73
CA CYS A 161 9.61 -12.94 10.34
C CYS A 161 8.39 -12.50 9.52
N LEU A 162 8.36 -11.27 9.04
CA LEU A 162 7.27 -10.78 8.17
C LEU A 162 7.15 -11.59 6.87
N ARG A 163 8.28 -11.97 6.25
CA ARG A 163 8.27 -12.83 5.06
C ARG A 163 7.76 -14.24 5.35
N LEU A 164 8.16 -14.85 6.48
CA LEU A 164 7.65 -16.16 6.87
C LEU A 164 6.15 -16.11 7.17
N MET A 165 5.67 -15.08 7.87
CA MET A 165 4.24 -14.89 8.10
C MET A 165 3.46 -14.85 6.78
N GLN A 166 3.97 -14.16 5.77
CA GLN A 166 3.37 -14.15 4.43
C GLN A 166 3.37 -15.54 3.76
N GLN A 167 4.49 -16.28 3.83
CA GLN A 167 4.60 -17.62 3.25
C GLN A 167 3.63 -18.64 3.87
N PHE A 168 3.39 -18.52 5.17
CA PHE A 168 2.50 -19.40 5.92
C PHE A 168 1.06 -18.84 6.04
N ASN A 169 0.74 -17.74 5.35
CA ASN A 169 -0.58 -17.08 5.40
C ASN A 169 -1.05 -16.72 6.81
N ILE A 170 -0.15 -16.22 7.66
CA ILE A 170 -0.45 -15.74 9.02
C ILE A 170 -0.76 -14.25 8.94
N TYR A 171 -2.04 -13.91 9.07
CA TYR A 171 -2.50 -12.53 9.05
C TYR A 171 -3.09 -12.11 10.40
N GLU A 172 -3.59 -13.08 11.19
CA GLU A 172 -4.10 -12.92 12.54
C GLU A 172 -3.31 -13.76 13.55
N TRP A 173 -3.37 -13.39 14.84
CA TRP A 173 -2.69 -14.17 15.88
C TRP A 173 -3.19 -15.63 15.97
N GLN A 174 -4.46 -15.86 15.63
CA GLN A 174 -5.10 -17.19 15.68
C GLN A 174 -4.54 -18.15 14.61
N ASP A 175 -3.97 -17.62 13.52
CA ASP A 175 -3.34 -18.42 12.47
C ASP A 175 -1.98 -18.97 12.93
N PHE A 176 -1.39 -18.37 13.97
CA PHE A 176 -0.13 -18.82 14.54
C PHE A 176 -0.31 -20.00 15.51
N GLN A 177 -0.27 -21.21 14.96
CA GLN A 177 -0.41 -22.47 15.68
C GLN A 177 0.86 -22.90 16.42
N ALA A 178 0.71 -23.79 17.41
CA ALA A 178 1.82 -24.31 18.21
C ALA A 178 2.92 -24.99 17.37
N GLY A 179 2.56 -25.63 16.25
CA GLY A 179 3.53 -26.24 15.32
C GLY A 179 4.44 -25.22 14.61
N HIS A 180 4.02 -23.96 14.49
CA HIS A 180 4.83 -22.90 13.87
C HIS A 180 5.97 -22.43 14.77
N LEU A 181 5.91 -22.64 16.09
CA LEU A 181 6.95 -22.18 17.03
C LEU A 181 8.32 -22.78 16.72
N GLU A 182 8.40 -24.11 16.63
CA GLU A 182 9.67 -24.81 16.36
C GLU A 182 10.17 -24.51 14.93
N LEU A 183 9.25 -24.42 13.97
CA LEU A 183 9.58 -24.10 12.59
C LEU A 183 10.14 -22.69 12.44
N PHE A 184 9.48 -21.69 13.03
CA PHE A 184 9.93 -20.31 13.00
C PHE A 184 11.23 -20.15 13.77
N HIS A 185 11.43 -20.84 14.89
CA HIS A 185 12.72 -20.86 15.59
C HIS A 185 13.84 -21.30 14.64
N ASN A 186 13.66 -22.44 13.98
CA ASN A 186 14.67 -22.99 13.09
C ASN A 186 14.92 -22.11 11.87
N LEU A 187 13.89 -21.51 11.27
CA LEU A 187 14.06 -20.67 10.09
C LEU A 187 14.61 -19.28 10.40
N LEU A 188 14.29 -18.73 11.56
CA LEU A 188 14.70 -17.37 11.96
C LEU A 188 16.08 -17.34 12.64
N PHE A 189 16.41 -18.38 13.40
CA PHE A 189 17.62 -18.43 14.23
C PHE A 189 18.56 -19.59 13.90
N ALA A 190 18.32 -20.35 12.82
CA ALA A 190 19.32 -21.31 12.37
C ALA A 190 20.67 -20.61 12.19
N PRO A 191 21.78 -21.24 12.61
CA PRO A 191 23.08 -20.81 12.15
C PRO A 191 23.03 -20.88 10.63
N ALA A 192 23.34 -19.77 9.95
CA ALA A 192 23.66 -19.79 8.54
C ALA A 192 24.53 -21.03 8.33
N GLN A 193 24.07 -22.00 7.53
CA GLN A 193 24.77 -23.26 7.33
C GLN A 193 26.25 -22.94 7.17
N THR A 194 27.03 -23.32 8.18
CA THR A 194 28.47 -23.20 8.18
C THR A 194 28.95 -23.78 6.88
N ALA A 195 29.59 -22.95 6.06
CA ALA A 195 30.48 -23.43 5.03
C ALA A 195 31.31 -24.57 5.63
N ALA A 196 31.22 -25.74 5.02
CA ALA A 196 31.85 -26.96 5.50
C ALA A 196 33.36 -26.72 5.74
N PRO A 197 33.93 -27.20 6.87
CA PRO A 197 35.37 -27.32 7.00
C PRO A 197 35.78 -28.62 6.30
N GLY A 198 36.33 -28.51 5.10
CA GLY A 198 36.82 -29.64 4.34
C GLY A 198 37.82 -29.17 3.30
N GLY A 199 39.08 -29.04 3.73
CA GLY A 199 40.20 -28.81 2.84
C GLY A 199 40.29 -29.90 1.78
N GLY A 200 40.37 -29.48 0.54
CA GLY A 200 40.63 -30.30 -0.64
C GLY A 200 40.87 -29.35 -1.80
N GLU A 201 42.12 -29.28 -2.24
CA GLU A 201 42.60 -28.43 -3.32
C GLU A 201 41.66 -28.41 -4.54
N ARG A 202 41.34 -27.20 -5.03
CA ARG A 202 40.89 -27.03 -6.42
C ARG A 202 42.13 -26.98 -7.32
N PRO A 203 42.28 -27.88 -8.30
CA PRO A 203 43.10 -27.55 -9.45
C PRO A 203 42.34 -26.54 -10.32
N ALA A 204 43.09 -25.58 -10.83
CA ALA A 204 42.65 -24.56 -11.75
C ALA A 204 42.22 -25.15 -13.11
N ASP A 205 41.44 -24.34 -13.83
CA ASP A 205 41.08 -24.46 -15.25
C ASP A 205 40.10 -25.56 -15.66
N THR A 206 38.81 -25.21 -15.68
CA THR A 206 37.89 -25.71 -16.70
C THR A 206 36.81 -24.65 -16.99
N PRO A 207 36.57 -24.23 -18.24
CA PRO A 207 35.53 -23.26 -18.58
C PRO A 207 34.14 -23.88 -18.42
N TRP A 208 33.21 -23.09 -17.89
CA TRP A 208 31.81 -23.47 -17.69
C TRP A 208 31.09 -23.61 -19.05
N LEU A 209 30.64 -24.82 -19.38
CA LEU A 209 29.61 -25.07 -20.40
C LEU A 209 28.30 -25.48 -19.69
N PRO A 210 27.13 -24.96 -20.10
CA PRO A 210 25.85 -25.41 -19.56
C PRO A 210 25.52 -26.81 -20.11
N ASP A 211 25.26 -27.74 -19.19
CA ASP A 211 24.93 -29.14 -19.49
C ASP A 211 23.45 -29.27 -19.92
N GLU A 212 23.21 -29.65 -21.16
CA GLU A 212 21.90 -29.71 -21.82
C GLU A 212 21.09 -30.98 -21.48
N LYS A 213 21.43 -31.68 -20.39
CA LYS A 213 20.75 -32.95 -20.01
C LYS A 213 20.49 -33.07 -18.51
N ALA A 214 19.54 -32.30 -18.01
CA ALA A 214 18.80 -32.67 -16.80
C ALA A 214 17.33 -32.30 -16.99
N GLY A 215 16.50 -33.32 -17.25
CA GLY A 215 15.10 -33.19 -17.63
C GLY A 215 14.21 -32.61 -16.53
N PHE A 216 13.33 -31.70 -16.93
CA PHE A 216 12.12 -31.36 -16.19
C PHE A 216 11.11 -32.50 -16.32
N PRO A 217 10.47 -32.98 -15.24
CA PRO A 217 9.29 -33.81 -15.37
C PRO A 217 8.09 -32.93 -15.75
N LEU A 218 7.55 -33.14 -16.95
CA LEU A 218 6.23 -32.63 -17.35
C LEU A 218 5.12 -33.48 -16.69
N PRO A 219 4.02 -32.88 -16.22
CA PRO A 219 2.87 -33.64 -15.75
C PRO A 219 2.15 -34.30 -16.92
N SER A 220 2.05 -35.63 -16.87
CA SER A 220 1.28 -36.46 -17.78
C SER A 220 -0.23 -36.22 -17.60
N GLY A 221 -0.87 -35.62 -18.59
CA GLY A 221 -2.33 -35.51 -18.70
C GLY A 221 -2.71 -35.25 -20.15
N GLY A 222 -2.89 -36.31 -20.94
CA GLY A 222 -3.21 -36.21 -22.37
C GLY A 222 -4.66 -35.74 -22.63
N PRO A 223 -4.93 -35.08 -23.76
CA PRO A 223 -6.28 -34.76 -24.20
C PRO A 223 -6.88 -35.96 -24.95
N GLY A 224 -8.01 -36.47 -24.46
CA GLY A 224 -8.82 -37.42 -25.20
C GLY A 224 -9.59 -36.71 -26.31
N GLU A 225 -9.12 -36.86 -27.55
CA GLU A 225 -9.95 -36.71 -28.75
C GLU A 225 -11.12 -37.69 -28.69
N ASN A 226 -12.34 -37.18 -28.87
CA ASN A 226 -13.49 -37.99 -29.27
C ASN A 226 -14.31 -37.19 -30.30
N THR A 227 -14.00 -37.46 -31.57
CA THR A 227 -14.94 -37.37 -32.69
C THR A 227 -15.17 -38.81 -33.14
N VAL A 228 -16.39 -39.32 -33.29
CA VAL A 228 -17.25 -39.17 -34.49
C VAL A 228 -18.64 -39.76 -34.15
N GLY A 229 -19.72 -39.22 -34.73
CA GLY A 229 -21.11 -39.73 -34.67
C GLY A 229 -21.32 -41.08 -35.43
N PRO A 230 -22.52 -41.45 -35.94
CA PRO A 230 -23.81 -40.75 -36.00
C PRO A 230 -25.04 -41.56 -35.50
N GLY A 231 -26.19 -40.87 -35.37
CA GLY A 231 -27.54 -41.40 -35.69
C GLY A 231 -28.30 -42.19 -34.61
N LYS A 232 -29.42 -41.62 -34.14
CA LYS A 232 -30.79 -42.08 -34.44
C LYS A 232 -31.83 -41.25 -33.66
N GLU A 233 -32.87 -40.88 -34.41
CA GLU A 233 -34.21 -40.37 -34.04
C GLU A 233 -34.35 -38.93 -33.50
#